data_AF-A0A7V8JFS2-F1
#
_entry.id   AF-A0A7V8JFS2-F1
#
_cell.length_a   1.000
_cell.length_b   1.000
_cell.length_c   1.000
_cell.angle_alpha   90.00
_cell.angle_beta   90.00
_cell.angle_gamma   90.00
#
_symmetry.space_group_name_H-M   'P 1'
#
loop_
_entity.id
_entity.type
_entity.pdbx_description
1 polymer ?
#
loop_
_entity_poly.entity_id
_entity_poly.type
_entity_poly.pdbx_seq_one_letter_code
_entity_poly.pdbx_strand_id
1 'polypeptide(L)' 'MSHNQEEMTVGELVNGDDLEFLRELAAEKQVTVQQLIKEGIQQVIATRTRPKPMKGAIQAFRRR' A
#
# COMPACT_ATOMS: atom_id res chain seq x y z
N MET A 1 -11.86 12.47 23.23
CA MET A 1 -12.28 11.31 22.42
C MET A 1 -11.14 10.32 22.39
N SER A 2 -11.13 9.34 23.31
CA SER A 2 -10.12 8.28 23.31
C SER A 2 -10.37 7.39 22.10
N HIS A 3 -9.56 7.51 21.05
CA HIS A 3 -9.53 6.49 20.00
C HIS A 3 -8.88 5.27 20.61
N ASN A 4 -9.70 4.29 21.03
CA ASN A 4 -9.22 2.95 21.28
C ASN A 4 -8.68 2.41 19.96
N GLN A 5 -7.38 2.58 19.73
CA GLN A 5 -6.65 1.80 18.74
C GLN A 5 -6.52 0.40 19.32
N GLU A 6 -7.58 -0.38 19.26
CA GLU A 6 -7.45 -1.82 19.40
C GLU A 6 -6.61 -2.28 18.20
N GLU A 7 -5.40 -2.78 18.46
CA GLU A 7 -4.54 -3.36 17.44
C GLU A 7 -5.20 -4.65 16.92
N MET A 8 -6.06 -4.50 15.90
CA MET A 8 -6.65 -5.64 15.20
C MET A 8 -5.57 -6.41 14.45
N THR A 9 -5.58 -7.73 14.57
CA THR A 9 -4.64 -8.58 13.84
C THR A 9 -5.09 -8.76 12.39
N VAL A 10 -4.15 -9.03 11.48
CA VAL A 10 -4.48 -9.28 10.06
C VAL A 10 -5.51 -10.41 9.92
N GLY A 11 -5.39 -11.47 10.72
CA GLY A 11 -6.31 -12.60 10.69
C GLY A 11 -7.74 -12.28 11.13
N GLU A 12 -7.97 -11.14 11.80
CA GLU A 12 -9.31 -10.66 12.13
C GLU A 12 -9.95 -9.83 11.01
N LEU A 13 -9.13 -9.35 10.06
CA LEU A 13 -9.55 -8.46 8.97
C LEU A 13 -9.81 -9.18 7.66
N VAL A 14 -9.29 -10.41 7.50
CA VAL A 14 -9.40 -11.20 6.27
C VAL A 14 -9.88 -12.61 6.58
N ASN A 15 -10.60 -13.21 5.63
CA ASN A 15 -11.08 -14.58 5.74
C ASN A 15 -9.92 -15.58 5.63
N GLY A 16 -10.16 -16.84 6.00
CA GLY A 16 -9.14 -17.90 5.98
C GLY A 16 -8.45 -18.07 4.63
N ASP A 17 -9.22 -18.15 3.55
CA ASP A 17 -8.71 -18.34 2.19
C ASP A 17 -7.83 -17.15 1.74
N ASP A 18 -8.26 -15.92 2.06
CA ASP A 18 -7.49 -14.70 1.75
C ASP A 18 -6.16 -14.68 2.52
N LEU A 19 -6.16 -15.16 3.77
CA LEU A 19 -4.97 -15.23 4.61
C LEU A 19 -3.97 -16.28 4.08
N GLU A 20 -4.45 -17.42 3.61
CA GLU A 20 -3.61 -18.44 2.97
C GLU A 20 -2.97 -17.90 1.69
N PHE A 21 -3.76 -17.27 0.83
CA PHE A 21 -3.26 -16.60 -0.37
C PHE A 21 -2.16 -15.56 -0.04
N LEU A 22 -2.39 -14.74 0.99
CA LEU A 22 -1.41 -13.74 1.41
C LEU A 22 -0.11 -14.37 1.95
N ARG A 23 -0.19 -15.53 2.61
CA ARG A 23 0.99 -16.26 3.09
C ARG A 23 1.79 -16.85 1.94
N GLU A 24 1.13 -17.47 0.98
CA GLU A 24 1.78 -18.03 -0.21
C GLU A 24 2.49 -16.94 -1.02
N LEU A 25 1.80 -15.82 -1.27
CA LEU A 25 2.34 -14.70 -2.02
C LEU A 25 3.50 -14.01 -1.27
N ALA A 26 3.42 -13.91 0.05
CA ALA A 26 4.51 -13.39 0.88
C ALA A 26 5.74 -14.30 0.83
N ALA A 27 5.54 -15.62 0.84
CA ALA A 27 6.60 -16.60 0.70
C ALA A 27 7.28 -16.54 -0.68
N GLU A 28 6.50 -16.43 -1.76
CA GLU A 28 7.02 -16.26 -3.12
C GLU A 28 7.92 -15.01 -3.23
N LYS A 29 7.48 -13.90 -2.61
CA LYS A 29 8.19 -12.63 -2.62
C LYS A 29 9.26 -12.49 -1.55
N GLN A 30 9.46 -13.50 -0.70
CA GLN A 30 10.41 -13.49 0.41
C GLN A 30 10.23 -12.30 1.37
N VAL A 31 8.98 -11.90 1.61
CA VAL A 31 8.61 -10.82 2.54
C VAL A 31 7.64 -11.34 3.60
N THR A 32 7.38 -10.56 4.65
CA THR A 32 6.35 -10.90 5.62
C THR A 32 4.96 -10.53 5.10
N VAL A 33 3.92 -11.20 5.59
CA VAL A 33 2.52 -10.89 5.24
C VAL A 33 2.18 -9.44 5.58
N GLN A 34 2.66 -8.93 6.72
CA GLN A 34 2.46 -7.55 7.15
C GLN A 34 3.10 -6.55 6.18
N GLN A 35 4.31 -6.85 5.71
CA GLN A 35 5.02 -6.04 4.72
C GLN A 35 4.24 -6.02 3.40
N LEU A 36 3.79 -7.18 2.93
CA LEU A 36 3.01 -7.34 1.70
C LEU A 36 1.71 -6.54 1.75
N ILE A 37 0.96 -6.63 2.85
CA ILE A 37 -0.29 -5.88 3.05
C ILE A 37 -0.02 -4.38 3.04
N LYS A 38 1.01 -3.93 3.77
CA LYS A 38 1.40 -2.52 3.83
C LYS A 38 1.70 -1.98 2.44
N GLU A 39 2.50 -2.69 1.66
CA GLU A 39 2.86 -2.29 0.29
C GLU A 39 1.64 -2.26 -0.63
N GLY A 40 0.76 -3.27 -0.55
CA GLY A 40 -0.48 -3.32 -1.31
C GLY A 40 -1.41 -2.14 -1.00
N ILE A 41 -1.62 -1.83 0.28
CA ILE A 41 -2.42 -0.67 0.70
C ILE A 41 -1.81 0.64 0.19
N GLN A 42 -0.49 0.80 0.35
CA GLN A 42 0.21 1.98 -0.14
C GLN A 42 0.06 2.14 -1.65
N GLN A 43 0.16 1.06 -2.43
CA GLN A 43 -0.01 1.09 -3.87
C GLN A 43 -1.44 1.48 -4.27
N VAL A 44 -2.46 0.94 -3.60
CA VAL A 44 -3.87 1.32 -3.86
C VAL A 44 -4.11 2.79 -3.53
N ILE A 45 -3.62 3.27 -2.37
CA ILE A 45 -3.73 4.68 -1.98
C ILE A 45 -3.04 5.55 -3.02
N ALA A 46 -1.76 5.29 -3.31
CA ALA A 46 -0.99 6.06 -4.27
C ALA A 46 -1.67 6.10 -5.64
N THR A 47 -2.20 4.97 -6.13
CA THR A 47 -2.91 4.92 -7.41
C THR A 47 -4.16 5.79 -7.42
N ARG A 48 -4.91 5.82 -6.31
CA ARG A 48 -6.15 6.60 -6.17
C ARG A 48 -5.91 8.08 -5.92
N THR A 49 -4.86 8.43 -5.18
CA THR A 49 -4.59 9.80 -4.71
C THR A 49 -3.52 10.51 -5.51
N ARG A 50 -2.85 9.83 -6.46
CA ARG A 50 -1.79 10.44 -7.28
C ARG A 50 -2.29 11.73 -7.94
N PRO A 51 -1.65 12.88 -7.68
CA PRO A 51 -1.98 14.12 -8.36
C PRO A 51 -1.83 13.95 -9.86
N LYS A 52 -2.85 14.37 -10.61
CA LYS A 52 -2.76 14.40 -12.07
C LYS A 52 -1.82 15.54 -12.46
N PRO A 53 -0.83 15.29 -13.35
CA PRO A 53 0.04 16.36 -13.80
C PRO A 53 -0.80 17.44 -14.49
N MET A 54 -0.55 18.70 -14.14
CA MET A 54 -1.15 19.82 -14.85
C MET A 54 -0.61 19.84 -16.29
N LYS A 55 -1.50 20.00 -17.27
CA LYS A 55 -1.08 20.18 -18.66
C LYS A 55 -0.42 21.56 -18.77
N GLY A 56 0.86 21.59 -19.13
CA GLY A 56 1.64 22.82 -19.32
C GLY A 56 3.03 22.52 -19.87
N ALA A 57 3.61 23.45 -20.62
CA ALA A 57 4.98 23.34 -21.09
C ALA A 57 5.93 23.62 -19.91
N ILE A 58 6.70 22.62 -19.49
CA ILE A 58 7.78 22.81 -18.51
C ILE A 58 8.93 23.51 -19.25
N GLN A 59 9.12 24.80 -19.01
CA GLN A 59 10.28 25.51 -19.53
C GLN A 59 11.51 25.14 -18.71
N ALA A 60 12.43 24.39 -19.30
CA ALA A 60 13.69 24.04 -18.66
C ALA A 60 14.50 25.32 -18.39
N PHE A 61 14.89 25.55 -17.14
CA PHE A 61 15.85 26.60 -16.81
C PHE A 61 17.19 26.22 -17.44
N ARG A 62 17.64 27.00 -18.44
CA ARG A 62 18.98 26.85 -18.99
C ARG A 62 19.98 27.25 -17.90
N ARG A 63 20.85 26.33 -17.50
CA ARG A 63 22.03 26.65 -16.68
C ARG A 63 22.98 27.48 -17.57
N ARG A 64 23.31 28.70 -17.13
CA ARG A 64 24.43 29.49 -17.68
C ARG A 64 25.74 28.95 -17.13
#